data_AF-K1S3T6-F1
#
_entry.id   AF-K1S3T6-F1
#
_cell.length_a   1.000
_cell.length_b   1.000
_cell.length_c   1.000
_cell.angle_alpha   90.00
_cell.angle_beta   90.00
_cell.angle_gamma   90.00
#
_symmetry.space_group_name_H-M   'P 1'
#
loop_
_entity.id
_entity.type
_entity.pdbx_description
1 polymer ?
#
loop_
_entity_poly.entity_id
_entity_poly.type
_entity_poly.pdbx_seq_one_letter_code
_entity_poly.pdbx_strand_id
1 'polypeptide(L)'
;KKTIINIHDIENVIYTDEKWLTFILSQIVQNAIKYFDKQENKLTIYSQDNGTNILLVVEDNGCGIKASDLSRVFEKGFTVQIETRQMQRVWDCIYRKNYAIGWA
;
A
#
# COMPACT_ATOMS: atom_id res chain seq x y z
N LYS A 1 -12.23 15.24 -0.84
CA LYS A 1 -10.99 15.74 -1.49
C LYS A 1 -10.98 15.22 -2.91
N LYS A 2 -10.66 16.04 -3.92
CA LYS A 2 -10.49 15.52 -5.28
C LYS A 2 -9.22 14.67 -5.32
N THR A 3 -9.32 13.46 -5.86
CA THR A 3 -8.21 12.52 -5.97
C THR A 3 -8.19 11.99 -7.40
N ILE A 4 -7.01 11.99 -8.01
CA ILE A 4 -6.77 11.38 -9.31
C ILE A 4 -6.39 9.93 -9.04
N ILE A 5 -7.12 9.00 -9.66
CA ILE A 5 -6.85 7.58 -9.56
C ILE A 5 -6.40 7.09 -10.93
N ASN A 6 -5.18 6.58 -10.99
CA ASN A 6 -4.61 5.96 -12.19
C ASN A 6 -4.57 4.45 -11.96
N ILE A 7 -5.15 3.69 -12.87
CA ILE A 7 -5.12 2.22 -12.85
C ILE A 7 -4.64 1.74 -14.20
N HIS A 8 -3.63 0.89 -14.22
CA HIS A 8 -3.05 0.34 -15.45
C HIS A 8 -2.39 -1.02 -15.17
N ASP A 9 -2.12 -1.80 -16.21
CA ASP A 9 -1.43 -3.10 -16.13
C ASP A 9 -2.08 -4.04 -15.09
N ILE A 10 -3.41 -4.21 -15.15
CA ILE A 10 -4.18 -5.06 -14.20
C ILE A 10 -4.86 -6.26 -14.89
N GLU A 11 -4.40 -6.63 -16.09
CA GLU A 11 -4.98 -7.73 -16.88
C GLU A 11 -4.63 -9.13 -16.32
N ASN A 12 -3.75 -9.17 -15.33
CA ASN A 12 -3.25 -10.39 -14.70
C ASN A 12 -4.33 -11.11 -13.89
N VAL A 13 -4.51 -12.42 -14.16
CA VAL A 13 -5.46 -13.28 -13.44
C VAL A 13 -4.72 -14.09 -12.39
N ILE A 14 -5.19 -14.02 -11.13
CA ILE A 14 -4.65 -14.78 -9.99
C ILE A 14 -5.76 -15.55 -9.29
N TYR A 15 -5.39 -16.66 -8.64
CA TYR A 15 -6.27 -17.42 -7.76
C TYR A 15 -6.03 -17.00 -6.31
N THR A 16 -7.07 -16.53 -5.63
CA THR A 16 -6.98 -16.05 -4.24
C THR A 16 -8.37 -16.03 -3.58
N ASP A 17 -8.42 -15.79 -2.27
CA ASP A 17 -9.67 -15.52 -1.56
C ASP A 17 -10.10 -14.07 -1.81
N GLU A 18 -11.20 -13.90 -2.53
CA GLU A 18 -11.76 -12.60 -2.90
C GLU A 18 -12.08 -11.72 -1.69
N LYS A 19 -12.60 -12.29 -0.60
CA LYS A 19 -13.02 -11.53 0.58
C LYS A 19 -11.80 -10.97 1.30
N TRP A 20 -10.78 -11.80 1.51
CA TRP A 20 -9.56 -11.37 2.16
C TRP A 20 -8.78 -10.36 1.32
N LEU A 21 -8.69 -10.57 0.00
CA LEU A 21 -8.04 -9.60 -0.88
C LEU A 21 -8.76 -8.25 -0.86
N THR A 22 -10.08 -8.26 -1.01
CA THR A 22 -10.91 -7.04 -0.98
C THR A 22 -10.74 -6.29 0.34
N PHE A 23 -10.72 -7.02 1.46
CA PHE A 23 -10.50 -6.44 2.78
C PHE A 23 -9.14 -5.74 2.87
N ILE A 24 -8.04 -6.42 2.52
CA ILE A 24 -6.69 -5.83 2.59
C ILE A 24 -6.55 -4.62 1.67
N LEU A 25 -7.02 -4.71 0.42
CA LEU A 25 -6.98 -3.59 -0.52
C LEU A 25 -7.79 -2.40 0.00
N SER A 26 -8.97 -2.65 0.59
CA SER A 26 -9.78 -1.59 1.18
C SER A 26 -9.04 -0.85 2.30
N GLN A 27 -8.28 -1.55 3.13
CA GLN A 27 -7.51 -0.94 4.22
C GLN A 27 -6.36 -0.08 3.69
N ILE A 28 -5.66 -0.55 2.66
CA ILE A 28 -4.57 0.20 2.02
C ILE A 28 -5.13 1.48 1.37
N VAL A 29 -6.21 1.38 0.60
CA VAL A 29 -6.83 2.53 -0.08
C VAL A 29 -7.40 3.54 0.93
N GLN A 30 -8.04 3.06 2.00
CA GLN A 30 -8.52 3.94 3.08
C GLN A 30 -7.38 4.70 3.75
N ASN A 31 -6.24 4.05 4.00
CA ASN A 31 -5.06 4.70 4.55
C ASN A 31 -4.53 5.80 3.62
N ALA A 32 -4.38 5.51 2.32
CA ALA A 32 -3.95 6.50 1.33
C ALA A 32 -4.89 7.72 1.33
N ILE A 33 -6.21 7.49 1.26
CA ILE A 33 -7.21 8.58 1.24
C ILE A 33 -7.18 9.42 2.51
N LYS A 34 -7.03 8.78 3.66
CA LYS A 34 -6.99 9.44 4.97
C LYS A 34 -5.78 10.36 5.11
N TYR A 35 -4.63 9.94 4.61
CA TYR A 35 -3.34 10.61 4.82
C TYR A 35 -2.86 11.47 3.64
N PHE A 36 -3.73 11.70 2.65
CA PHE A 36 -3.49 12.68 1.60
C PHE A 36 -3.40 14.12 2.12
N ASP A 37 -2.28 14.77 1.79
CA ASP A 37 -1.91 16.12 2.23
C ASP A 37 -1.46 17.05 1.08
N LYS A 38 -1.68 16.64 -0.18
CA LYS A 38 -1.25 17.42 -1.35
C LYS A 38 -2.41 18.24 -1.94
N GLN A 39 -2.05 19.29 -2.70
CA GLN A 39 -3.02 20.05 -3.48
C GLN A 39 -3.72 19.16 -4.52
N GLU A 40 -2.95 18.29 -5.17
CA GLU A 40 -3.44 17.27 -6.09
C GLU A 40 -3.09 15.89 -5.55
N ASN A 41 -4.08 15.18 -5.03
CA ASN A 41 -3.91 13.84 -4.50
C ASN A 41 -3.90 12.82 -5.63
N LYS A 42 -2.96 11.89 -5.60
CA LYS A 42 -2.76 10.85 -6.62
C LYS A 42 -2.66 9.50 -5.95
N LEU A 43 -3.43 8.56 -6.47
CA LEU A 43 -3.35 7.15 -6.17
C LEU A 43 -3.10 6.40 -7.49
N THR A 44 -2.06 5.59 -7.54
CA THR A 44 -1.71 4.78 -8.72
C THR A 44 -1.75 3.32 -8.34
N ILE A 45 -2.52 2.50 -9.06
CA ILE A 45 -2.64 1.06 -8.83
C ILE A 45 -2.26 0.33 -10.10
N TYR A 46 -1.29 -0.56 -10.02
CA TYR A 46 -0.84 -1.33 -11.18
C TYR A 46 -0.20 -2.65 -10.79
N SER A 47 -0.06 -3.57 -11.74
CA SER A 47 0.67 -4.80 -11.51
C SER A 47 1.93 -4.92 -12.35
N GLN A 48 2.92 -5.64 -11.83
CA GLN A 48 4.16 -5.96 -12.52
C GLN A 48 4.33 -7.48 -12.52
N ASP A 49 4.51 -8.07 -13.71
CA ASP A 49 4.87 -9.48 -13.83
C ASP A 49 6.40 -9.61 -13.83
N ASN A 50 6.95 -10.30 -12.83
CA ASN A 50 8.39 -10.57 -12.72
C ASN A 50 8.76 -11.97 -13.21
N GLY A 51 7.87 -12.66 -13.91
CA GLY A 51 8.04 -14.02 -14.45
C GLY A 51 7.81 -15.12 -13.42
N THR A 52 8.13 -14.90 -12.14
CA THR A 52 7.88 -15.86 -11.06
C THR A 52 6.69 -15.50 -10.18
N ASN A 53 6.27 -14.24 -10.20
CA ASN A 53 5.16 -13.72 -9.41
C ASN A 53 4.58 -12.46 -10.04
N ILE A 54 3.33 -12.17 -9.64
CA ILE A 54 2.64 -10.92 -9.99
C ILE A 54 2.69 -10.02 -8.77
N LEU A 55 3.32 -8.87 -8.93
CA LEU A 55 3.40 -7.82 -7.92
C LEU A 55 2.24 -6.84 -8.13
N LEU A 56 1.39 -6.66 -7.12
CA LEU A 56 0.42 -5.56 -7.11
C LEU A 56 0.99 -4.34 -6.36
N VAL A 57 0.94 -3.19 -7.01
CA VAL A 57 1.50 -1.92 -6.55
C VAL A 57 0.38 -0.89 -6.39
N VAL A 58 0.13 -0.44 -5.15
CA VAL A 58 -0.72 0.70 -4.76
C VAL A 58 0.12 1.87 -4.22
N GLU A 59 0.36 2.91 -5.03
CA GLU A 59 1.18 4.08 -4.70
C GLU A 59 0.36 5.33 -4.46
N ASP A 60 0.58 6.00 -3.32
CA ASP A 60 -0.01 7.30 -3.00
C ASP A 60 1.05 8.39 -2.89
N ASN A 61 0.65 9.64 -3.12
CA ASN A 61 1.51 10.81 -2.98
C ASN A 61 1.30 11.59 -1.66
N GLY A 62 0.82 10.95 -0.59
CA GLY A 62 0.50 11.59 0.69
C GLY A 62 1.72 12.03 1.51
N CYS A 63 1.54 12.15 2.83
CA CYS A 63 2.59 12.64 3.74
C CYS A 63 3.73 11.64 3.98
N GLY A 64 3.52 10.36 3.63
CA GLY A 64 4.46 9.27 3.87
C GLY A 64 4.49 8.78 5.32
N ILE A 65 5.31 7.75 5.57
CA ILE A 65 5.53 7.16 6.89
C ILE A 65 6.99 7.42 7.27
N LYS A 66 7.26 7.80 8.53
CA LYS A 66 8.63 7.97 9.02
C LYS A 66 9.38 6.64 8.88
N ALA A 67 10.65 6.68 8.46
CA ALA A 67 11.46 5.48 8.27
C ALA A 67 11.59 4.64 9.56
N SER A 68 11.61 5.28 10.73
CA SER A 68 11.61 4.62 12.04
C SER A 68 10.38 3.76 12.29
N ASP A 69 9.23 4.15 11.72
CA ASP A 69 7.94 3.49 11.95
C ASP A 69 7.67 2.39 10.92
N LEU A 70 8.38 2.36 9.77
CA LEU A 70 8.21 1.36 8.72
C LEU A 70 8.38 -0.09 9.20
N SER A 71 9.22 -0.33 10.20
CA SER A 71 9.39 -1.67 10.77
C SER A 71 8.22 -2.10 11.68
N ARG A 72 7.49 -1.11 12.21
CA ARG A 72 6.47 -1.27 13.25
C ARG A 72 5.04 -1.22 12.72
N VAL A 73 4.81 -0.73 11.49
CA VAL A 73 3.47 -0.67 10.87
C VAL A 73 2.77 -2.03 10.74
N PHE A 74 3.54 -3.13 10.84
CA PHE A 74 3.02 -4.50 10.83
C PHE A 74 2.82 -5.10 12.24
N GLU A 75 3.16 -4.37 13.31
CA GLU A 75 2.95 -4.80 14.68
C GLU A 75 1.47 -4.66 15.07
N LYS A 76 0.92 -5.71 15.70
CA LYS A 76 -0.47 -5.72 16.15
C LYS A 76 -0.70 -4.59 17.17
N GLY A 77 -1.66 -3.70 16.88
CA GLY A 77 -2.03 -2.58 17.75
C GLY A 77 -1.19 -1.31 17.58
N PHE A 78 -0.24 -1.28 16.65
CA PHE A 78 0.55 -0.09 16.38
C PHE A 78 -0.25 0.94 15.55
N THR A 79 -0.30 2.18 16.04
CA THR A 79 -0.90 3.32 15.33
C THR A 79 0.17 4.40 15.20
N VAL A 80 0.48 4.82 13.97
CA VAL A 80 1.46 5.89 13.71
C VAL A 80 0.87 7.24 14.12
N GLN A 81 1.58 7.99 14.97
CA GLN A 81 1.33 9.41 15.21
C GLN A 81 2.09 10.22 14.16
N ILE A 82 1.35 11.01 13.37
CA ILE A 82 1.93 11.83 12.30
C ILE A 82 2.55 13.07 12.92
N GLU A 83 3.87 13.18 12.84
CA GLU A 83 4.58 14.45 12.86
C GLU A 83 5.33 14.58 11.53
N THR A 84 5.08 15.69 10.86
CA THR A 84 5.45 15.97 9.47
C THR A 84 6.94 15.81 9.14
N ARG A 85 7.18 15.49 7.87
CA ARG A 85 8.47 15.42 7.12
C ARG A 85 9.31 14.16 7.37
N GLN A 86 9.11 13.14 6.54
CA GLN A 86 10.15 12.61 5.65
C GLN A 86 9.53 11.56 4.70
N MET A 87 9.83 11.74 3.42
CA MET A 87 9.31 10.92 2.33
C MET A 87 10.32 9.79 2.07
N GLN A 88 10.01 8.57 2.50
CA GLN A 88 10.75 7.39 2.07
C GLN A 88 9.81 6.22 1.79
N ARG A 89 10.09 5.55 0.68
CA ARG A 89 9.31 4.52 0.00
C ARG A 89 8.91 3.38 0.95
N VAL A 90 7.60 3.21 1.15
CA VAL A 90 6.98 2.03 1.81
C VAL A 90 7.22 0.74 0.99
N TRP A 91 7.56 0.91 -0.30
CA TRP A 91 7.75 -0.13 -1.31
C TRP A 91 8.80 -1.20 -0.98
N ASP A 92 9.92 -0.83 -0.34
CA ASP A 92 11.00 -1.80 -0.07
C ASP A 92 10.66 -2.77 1.07
N CYS A 93 9.73 -2.40 1.97
CA CYS A 93 9.36 -3.26 3.11
C CYS A 93 8.40 -4.39 2.74
N ILE A 94 7.51 -4.18 1.77
CA ILE A 94 6.61 -5.25 1.28
C ILE A 94 7.44 -6.29 0.48
N TYR A 95 8.50 -5.85 -0.21
CA TYR A 95 9.37 -6.73 -0.99
C TYR A 95 10.35 -7.58 -0.17
N ARG A 96 10.81 -7.09 0.99
CA ARG A 96 11.91 -7.75 1.71
C ARG A 96 11.46 -8.85 2.68
N LYS A 97 10.15 -8.98 2.89
CA LYS A 97 9.58 -9.87 3.88
C LYS A 97 8.47 -10.68 3.22
N ASN A 98 8.86 -11.84 2.66
CA ASN A 98 7.96 -12.97 2.38
C ASN A 98 7.05 -13.17 3.61
N TYR A 99 5.81 -12.68 3.58
CA TYR A 99 4.79 -13.11 4.50
C TYR A 99 3.56 -13.50 3.70
N ALA A 100 3.47 -14.80 3.47
CA ALA A 100 2.21 -15.50 3.45
C ALA A 100 1.36 -14.94 4.60
N ILE A 101 0.23 -14.32 4.25
CA ILE A 101 -0.75 -13.87 5.23
C ILE A 101 -1.54 -15.11 5.65
N GLY A 102 -0.86 -16.01 6.36
CA GLY A 102 -1.49 -17.02 7.19
C GLY A 102 -1.67 -16.41 8.57
N TRP A 103 -2.88 -15.96 8.87
CA TRP A 103 -3.33 -15.88 10.25
C TRP A 103 -4.18 -17.13 10.50
N ALA A 104 -3.80 -17.87 11.53
CA ALA A 104 -4.60 -18.93 12.11
C ALA A 104 -6.03 -18.46 12.44
#